data_AF-A0A0Q7B4P6-F1
#
_entry.id   AF-A0A0Q7B4P6-F1
#
_cell.length_a   1.000
_cell.length_b   1.000
_cell.length_c   1.000
_cell.angle_alpha   90.00
_cell.angle_beta   90.00
_cell.angle_gamma   90.00
#
_symmetry.space_group_name_H-M   'P 1'
#
loop_
_entity.id
_entity.type
_entity.pdbx_description
1 polymer ?
#
loop_
_entity_poly.entity_id
_entity_poly.type
_entity_poly.pdbx_seq_one_letter_code
_entity_poly.pdbx_strand_id
1 'polypeptide(L)'
;MFGIGLPELAVLAFVGVLFFGPDKLPDLARQSAGLLRRVKDLADGARDELRTQLGPDYSDLELRDLDPRSIVRKHVTAAFEDDHDDVRDVKESWADDDSDDSDGSAASATHPTYDEAT
;
A
#
# COMPACT_ATOMS: atom_id res chain seq x y z
N MET A 1 -9.32 8.12 2.72
CA MET A 1 -8.28 8.77 3.57
C MET A 1 -7.25 7.77 4.13
N PHE A 2 -6.92 6.74 3.37
CA PHE A 2 -5.63 6.04 3.37
C PHE A 2 -5.44 5.70 1.89
N GLY A 3 -4.85 6.62 1.12
CA GLY A 3 -4.45 6.36 -0.26
C GLY A 3 -3.21 5.48 -0.21
N ILE A 4 -3.42 4.16 -0.29
CA ILE A 4 -2.35 3.17 -0.36
C ILE A 4 -2.42 2.56 -1.76
N GLY A 5 -1.64 3.15 -2.66
CA GLY A 5 -1.41 2.57 -3.97
C GLY A 5 -0.42 1.42 -3.90
N LEU A 6 -0.19 0.79 -5.05
CA LEU A 6 0.86 -0.22 -5.22
C LEU A 6 2.26 0.26 -4.77
N PRO A 7 2.72 1.50 -5.06
CA PRO A 7 4.03 1.95 -4.59
C PRO A 7 4.10 2.11 -3.07
N GLU A 8 3.07 2.68 -2.43
CA GLU A 8 2.99 2.85 -0.98
C GLU A 8 2.96 1.48 -0.27
N LEU A 9 2.23 0.52 -0.84
CA LEU A 9 2.19 -0.85 -0.33
C LEU A 9 3.57 -1.54 -0.45
N ALA A 10 4.32 -1.28 -1.52
CA ALA A 10 5.68 -1.78 -1.66
C ALA A 10 6.62 -1.18 -0.59
N VAL A 11 6.49 0.12 -0.29
CA VAL A 11 7.24 0.77 0.80
C VAL A 11 6.87 0.17 2.15
N LEU A 12 5.58 -0.04 2.44
CA LEU A 12 5.14 -0.68 3.68
C LEU A 12 5.68 -2.12 3.80
N ALA A 13 5.62 -2.89 2.71
CA ALA A 13 6.16 -4.24 2.68
C ALA A 13 7.67 -4.23 2.92
N PHE A 14 8.41 -3.28 2.32
CA PHE A 14 9.84 -3.12 2.54
C PHE A 14 10.17 -2.79 4.00
N VAL A 15 9.45 -1.84 4.61
CA VAL A 15 9.61 -1.49 6.03
C VAL A 15 9.30 -2.69 6.93
N GLY A 16 8.22 -3.42 6.64
CA GLY A 16 7.86 -4.64 7.36
C GLY A 16 8.93 -5.72 7.25
N VAL A 17 9.49 -5.93 6.06
CA VAL A 17 10.59 -6.87 5.82
C VAL A 17 11.84 -6.45 6.60
N LEU A 18 12.13 -5.17 6.72
CA LEU A 18 13.28 -4.68 7.48
C LEU A 18 13.13 -4.92 8.99
N PHE A 19 11.92 -4.75 9.52
CA PHE A 19 11.63 -4.93 10.95
C PHE A 19 11.56 -6.41 11.37
N PHE A 20 10.85 -7.22 10.59
CA PHE A 20 10.57 -8.62 10.94
C PHE A 20 11.52 -9.60 10.24
N GLY A 21 12.07 -9.23 9.09
CA GLY A 21 12.85 -10.10 8.21
C GLY A 21 12.00 -10.72 7.08
N PRO A 22 12.56 -10.90 5.87
CA PRO A 22 11.84 -11.44 4.71
C PRO A 22 11.37 -12.88 4.91
N ASP A 23 12.06 -13.65 5.76
CA ASP A 23 11.70 -15.02 6.07
C ASP A 23 10.58 -15.13 7.12
N LYS A 24 10.47 -14.15 8.03
CA LYS A 24 9.52 -14.21 9.16
C LYS A 24 8.11 -13.78 8.77
N LEU A 25 7.97 -12.76 7.93
CA LEU A 25 6.66 -12.29 7.46
C LEU A 25 5.78 -13.39 6.83
N PRO A 26 6.26 -14.18 5.86
CA PRO A 26 5.44 -15.24 5.25
C PRO A 26 5.10 -16.34 6.26
N ASP A 27 6.02 -16.66 7.17
CA ASP A 27 5.77 -17.66 8.22
C ASP A 27 4.70 -17.18 9.21
N LEU A 28 4.73 -15.91 9.64
CA LEU A 28 3.72 -15.31 10.52
C LEU A 28 2.36 -15.24 9.83
N ALA A 29 2.33 -14.87 8.55
CA ALA A 29 1.11 -14.86 7.75
C ALA A 29 0.49 -16.26 7.65
N ARG A 30 1.30 -17.29 7.37
CA ARG A 30 0.85 -18.70 7.33
C ARG A 30 0.29 -19.17 8.66
N GLN A 31 0.97 -18.84 9.77
CA GLN A 31 0.51 -19.20 11.12
C GLN A 31 -0.83 -18.54 11.45
N SER A 32 -0.97 -17.25 11.15
CA SER A 32 -2.20 -16.50 11.35
C SER A 32 -3.34 -17.04 10.49
N ALA A 33 -3.07 -17.34 9.21
CA ALA A 33 -4.04 -17.95 8.31
C ALA A 33 -4.52 -19.31 8.81
N GLY A 34 -3.61 -20.14 9.35
CA GLY A 34 -3.96 -21.42 9.97
C GLY A 34 -4.85 -21.24 11.21
N LEU A 35 -4.59 -20.23 12.03
CA LEU A 35 -5.43 -19.90 13.19
C LEU A 35 -6.83 -19.45 12.75
N LEU A 36 -6.91 -18.52 11.79
CA LEU A 36 -8.18 -18.04 11.24
C LEU A 36 -9.02 -19.17 10.65
N ARG A 37 -8.38 -20.11 9.95
CA ARG A 37 -9.03 -21.32 9.41
C ARG A 37 -9.68 -22.12 10.54
N ARG A 38 -8.93 -22.42 11.60
CA ARG A 38 -9.43 -23.19 12.76
C ARG A 38 -10.56 -22.49 13.48
N VAL A 39 -10.45 -21.17 13.66
CA VAL A 39 -11.52 -20.35 14.27
C VAL A 39 -12.78 -20.42 13.41
N LYS A 40 -12.66 -20.32 12.08
CA LYS A 40 -13.78 -20.48 11.17
C LYS A 40 -14.41 -21.88 11.27
N ASP A 41 -13.59 -22.92 11.23
CA ASP A 41 -14.09 -24.31 11.30
C ASP A 41 -14.81 -24.57 12.64
N LEU A 42 -14.32 -23.99 13.75
CA LEU A 42 -14.96 -24.06 15.06
C LEU A 42 -16.29 -23.30 15.10
N ALA A 43 -16.34 -22.09 14.52
CA ALA A 43 -17.55 -21.30 14.44
C ALA A 43 -18.62 -21.99 13.57
N ASP A 44 -18.22 -22.56 12.43
CA ASP A 44 -19.10 -23.32 11.55
C ASP A 44 -19.64 -24.57 12.26
N GLY A 45 -18.79 -25.32 12.99
CA GLY A 45 -19.21 -26.50 13.76
C GLY A 45 -20.17 -26.19 14.91
N ALA A 46 -19.88 -25.13 15.68
CA ALA A 46 -20.78 -24.67 16.74
C ALA A 46 -22.14 -24.26 16.16
N ARG A 47 -22.14 -23.54 15.04
CA ARG A 47 -23.37 -23.16 14.34
C ARG A 47 -24.19 -24.37 13.91
N ASP A 48 -23.55 -25.39 13.33
CA ASP A 48 -24.24 -26.61 12.91
C ASP A 48 -24.87 -27.33 14.11
N GLU A 49 -24.20 -27.34 15.25
CA GLU A 49 -24.72 -27.94 16.47
C GLU A 49 -25.91 -27.16 17.07
N LEU A 50 -25.85 -25.82 17.09
CA LEU A 50 -27.00 -24.98 17.45
C LEU A 50 -28.19 -25.22 16.51
N ARG A 51 -27.94 -25.35 15.20
CA ARG A 51 -28.97 -25.62 14.20
C ARG A 51 -29.63 -26.98 14.40
N THR A 52 -28.86 -28.01 14.76
CA THR A 52 -29.38 -29.36 15.01
C THR A 52 -30.21 -29.43 16.29
N GLN A 53 -29.84 -28.69 17.34
CA GLN A 53 -30.51 -28.78 18.64
C GLN A 53 -31.69 -27.81 18.82
N LEU A 54 -31.64 -26.61 18.23
CA LEU A 54 -32.61 -25.53 18.47
C LEU A 54 -33.58 -25.32 17.30
N GLY A 55 -33.40 -26.06 16.20
CA GLY A 55 -34.23 -25.96 15.01
C GLY A 55 -33.81 -24.83 14.06
N PRO A 56 -34.29 -24.88 12.79
CA PRO A 56 -33.82 -24.00 11.72
C PRO A 56 -34.03 -22.50 11.96
N ASP A 57 -34.92 -22.11 12.88
CA ASP A 57 -35.35 -20.71 13.10
C ASP A 57 -34.27 -19.78 13.69
N TYR A 58 -33.21 -20.31 14.32
CA TYR A 58 -32.11 -19.50 14.87
C TYR A 58 -30.95 -19.26 13.88
N SER A 59 -31.01 -19.90 12.71
CA SER A 59 -29.93 -19.89 11.71
C SER A 59 -29.88 -18.62 10.86
N ASP A 60 -31.01 -17.89 10.76
CA ASP A 60 -31.19 -16.72 9.89
C ASP A 60 -30.79 -15.40 10.56
N LEU A 61 -30.79 -15.35 11.90
CA LEU A 61 -30.51 -14.14 12.68
C LEU A 61 -29.01 -13.79 12.75
N GLU A 62 -28.12 -14.78 12.69
CA GLU A 62 -26.67 -14.54 12.78
C GLU A 62 -25.95 -14.41 11.41
N LEU A 63 -26.61 -14.74 10.28
CA LEU A 63 -25.90 -14.92 9.00
C LEU A 63 -26.19 -13.92 7.89
N ARG A 64 -27.33 -13.22 7.94
CA ARG A 64 -27.59 -12.15 6.96
C ARG A 64 -26.70 -10.93 7.15
N ASP A 65 -26.08 -10.79 8.31
CA ASP A 65 -25.35 -9.58 8.69
C ASP A 65 -23.83 -9.75 8.77
N LEU A 66 -23.31 -10.98 8.71
CA LEU A 66 -21.91 -11.29 9.04
C LEU A 66 -21.16 -12.14 7.99
N ASP A 67 -21.43 -11.98 6.69
CA ASP A 67 -20.62 -12.65 5.66
C ASP A 67 -19.24 -11.97 5.53
N PRO A 68 -18.15 -12.61 6.00
CA PRO A 68 -16.83 -11.98 6.04
C PRO A 68 -16.27 -11.70 4.64
N ARG A 69 -16.69 -12.43 3.60
CA ARG A 69 -16.23 -12.18 2.23
C ARG A 69 -16.85 -10.91 1.67
N SER A 70 -18.09 -10.61 2.04
CA SER A 70 -18.77 -9.38 1.60
C SER A 70 -18.10 -8.13 2.19
N ILE A 71 -17.70 -8.20 3.46
CA ILE A 71 -17.01 -7.12 4.18
C ILE A 71 -15.62 -6.88 3.58
N VAL A 72 -14.82 -7.94 3.41
CA VAL A 72 -13.49 -7.82 2.82
C VAL A 72 -13.58 -7.26 1.41
N ARG A 73 -14.49 -7.78 0.57
CA ARG A 73 -14.69 -7.28 -0.79
C ARG A 73 -15.06 -5.80 -0.80
N LYS A 74 -16.00 -5.37 0.04
CA LYS A 74 -16.43 -3.97 0.09
C LYS A 74 -15.29 -3.02 0.49
N HIS A 75 -14.47 -3.40 1.48
CA HIS A 75 -13.34 -2.58 1.92
C HIS A 75 -12.19 -2.55 0.90
N VAL A 76 -11.92 -3.69 0.26
CA VAL A 76 -10.87 -3.80 -0.76
C VAL A 76 -11.26 -3.02 -2.02
N THR A 77 -12.48 -3.21 -2.52
CA THR A 77 -12.98 -2.48 -3.69
C THR A 77 -13.07 -0.98 -3.42
N ALA A 78 -13.59 -0.56 -2.26
CA ALA A 78 -13.62 0.85 -1.88
C ALA A 78 -12.22 1.48 -1.75
N ALA A 79 -11.19 0.69 -1.38
CA ALA A 79 -9.81 1.17 -1.33
C ALA A 79 -9.17 1.36 -2.72
N PHE A 80 -9.61 0.60 -3.73
CA PHE A 80 -9.04 0.68 -5.10
C PHE A 80 -9.67 1.78 -5.96
N GLU A 81 -10.88 2.25 -5.66
CA GLU A 81 -11.60 3.26 -6.44
C GLU A 81 -11.18 4.72 -6.13
N ASP A 82 -10.48 4.97 -5.02
CA ASP A 82 -10.09 6.32 -4.52
C ASP A 82 -8.80 6.89 -5.18
N ASP A 83 -8.02 6.08 -5.90
CA ASP A 83 -6.61 6.36 -6.27
C ASP A 83 -6.36 6.92 -7.70
N HIS A 84 -7.40 7.30 -8.46
CA HIS A 84 -7.25 7.57 -9.91
C HIS A 84 -6.87 9.02 -10.34
N ASP A 85 -6.69 9.99 -9.43
CA ASP A 85 -6.57 11.42 -9.81
C ASP A 85 -5.22 12.14 -9.56
N ASP A 86 -4.30 11.65 -8.71
CA ASP A 86 -3.21 12.51 -8.15
C ASP A 86 -1.78 12.32 -8.71
N VAL A 87 -1.54 11.43 -9.67
CA VAL A 87 -0.17 11.11 -10.16
C VAL A 87 0.46 12.15 -11.09
N ARG A 88 -0.25 13.23 -11.44
CA ARG A 88 0.24 14.26 -12.39
C ARG A 88 1.07 15.36 -11.73
N ASP A 89 0.78 15.73 -10.49
CA ASP A 89 1.36 16.93 -9.87
C ASP A 89 2.78 16.71 -9.31
N VAL A 90 3.11 15.49 -8.88
CA VAL A 90 4.44 15.20 -8.31
C VAL A 90 5.53 15.22 -9.39
N LYS A 91 5.20 14.82 -10.62
CA LYS A 91 6.15 14.71 -11.72
C LYS A 91 6.68 16.08 -12.21
N GLU A 92 5.88 17.14 -12.11
CA GLU A 92 6.32 18.49 -12.51
C GLU A 92 7.29 19.10 -11.48
N SER A 93 7.03 18.92 -10.19
CA SER A 93 7.87 19.51 -9.13
C SER A 93 9.30 18.95 -9.04
N TRP A 94 9.60 17.81 -9.68
CA TRP A 94 10.91 17.16 -9.66
C TRP A 94 11.68 17.37 -10.98
N ALA A 95 11.08 18.03 -11.98
CA ALA A 95 11.70 18.26 -13.28
C ALA A 95 12.42 19.61 -13.40
N ASP A 96 12.21 20.53 -12.44
CA ASP A 96 12.80 21.89 -12.47
C ASP A 96 14.16 22.01 -11.71
N ASP A 97 14.59 20.99 -10.97
CA ASP A 97 15.78 21.05 -10.07
C ASP A 97 17.08 20.50 -10.68
N ASP A 98 17.12 20.18 -11.98
CA ASP A 98 18.25 19.51 -12.64
C ASP A 98 18.87 20.33 -13.79
N SER A 99 18.85 21.67 -13.69
CA SER A 99 19.55 22.54 -14.64
C SER A 99 20.27 23.71 -13.98
N ASP A 100 21.24 23.42 -13.11
CA ASP A 100 22.34 24.34 -12.90
C ASP A 100 23.64 23.58 -12.63
N ASP A 101 24.75 24.20 -13.03
CA ASP A 101 26.14 23.78 -12.79
C ASP A 101 26.70 22.60 -13.61
N SER A 102 27.15 22.89 -14.84
CA SER A 102 28.39 22.31 -15.41
C SER A 102 28.78 23.03 -16.71
N ASP A 103 29.67 24.03 -16.66
CA ASP A 103 30.86 24.05 -17.54
C ASP A 103 31.89 25.07 -17.04
N GLY A 104 32.93 24.54 -16.38
CA GLY A 104 34.20 25.21 -16.27
C GLY A 104 35.27 24.31 -16.85
N SER A 105 35.84 24.66 -18.00
CA SER A 105 37.27 24.51 -18.34
C SER A 105 37.54 24.61 -19.85
N ALA A 106 38.05 25.76 -20.32
CA ALA A 106 39.14 25.80 -21.32
C ALA A 106 39.79 27.19 -21.46
N ALA A 107 41.05 27.26 -21.05
CA ALA A 107 42.18 27.91 -21.75
C ALA A 107 42.15 29.41 -22.10
N SER A 108 42.87 30.18 -21.27
CA SER A 108 43.93 31.14 -21.61
C SER A 108 44.05 31.72 -23.04
N ALA A 109 43.88 33.05 -23.18
CA ALA A 109 44.84 33.92 -23.88
C ALA A 109 44.62 35.41 -23.52
N THR A 110 45.69 36.00 -22.99
CA THR A 110 45.99 37.38 -22.61
C THR A 110 45.75 38.44 -23.71
N HIS A 111 45.09 39.58 -23.40
CA HIS A 111 45.71 40.93 -23.46
C HIS A 111 44.78 42.05 -22.91
N PRO A 112 45.34 43.11 -22.28
CA PRO A 112 44.60 44.06 -21.47
C PRO A 112 44.10 45.29 -22.25
N THR A 113 43.14 45.95 -21.63
CA THR A 113 42.46 47.20 -21.96
C THR A 113 43.37 48.42 -22.00
N TYR A 114 43.14 49.32 -22.96
CA TYR A 114 43.29 50.79 -22.98
C TYR A 114 42.72 51.23 -24.36
N ASP A 115 42.09 52.37 -24.63
CA ASP A 115 41.78 53.62 -23.92
C ASP A 115 40.74 54.37 -24.80
N GLU A 116 40.15 55.42 -24.24
CA GLU A 116 39.21 56.37 -24.83
C GLU A 116 39.68 57.02 -26.16
N ALA A 117 38.73 57.43 -27.01
CA ALA A 117 38.58 58.84 -27.44
C ALA A 117 37.73 58.99 -28.72
N THR A 118 36.73 59.86 -28.59
CA THR A 118 36.01 60.67 -29.62
C THR A 118 34.98 60.01 -30.51
#